data_AF-A0A7I8DCZ1-F1
#
_entry.id   AF-A0A7I8DCZ1-F1
#
_cell.length_a   1.000
_cell.length_b   1.000
_cell.length_c   1.000
_cell.angle_alpha   90.00
_cell.angle_beta   90.00
_cell.angle_gamma   90.00
#
_symmetry.space_group_name_H-M   'P 1'
#
loop_
_entity.id
_entity.type
_entity.pdbx_description
1 polymer ?
#
loop_
_entity_poly.entity_id
_entity_poly.type
_entity_poly.pdbx_seq_one_letter_code
_entity_poly.pdbx_strand_id
1 'polypeptide(L)'
;MGGPLHLGTEWKKAQELLQNTQKLSVVGQLAAGVAHEIRNPITAIKGFIQLMKTDLVVKKEYFDIMSSEISRIELILSELLILAKPHAIEFEKKDVRTILAQVITLLETQAIMKNVQITTEFQTAMSLLISR
;
A
#
# COMPACT_ATOMS: atom_id res chain seq x y z
N MET A 1 -13.38 -10.50 -49.15
CA MET A 1 -14.32 -11.19 -48.23
C MET A 1 -13.64 -11.34 -46.87
N GLY A 2 -13.87 -10.39 -45.95
CA GLY A 2 -13.33 -10.45 -44.58
C GLY A 2 -14.26 -11.31 -43.71
N GLY A 3 -13.81 -12.50 -43.34
CA GLY A 3 -14.59 -13.46 -42.57
C GLY A 3 -14.74 -13.12 -41.08
N PRO A 4 -15.63 -13.84 -40.36
CA PRO A 4 -16.04 -13.57 -38.96
C PRO A 4 -14.89 -13.55 -37.92
N LEU A 5 -13.70 -14.05 -38.26
CA LEU A 5 -12.51 -13.98 -37.42
C LEU A 5 -11.99 -12.56 -37.18
N HIS A 6 -12.12 -11.65 -38.16
CA HIS A 6 -11.65 -10.27 -38.00
C HIS A 6 -12.46 -9.50 -36.94
N LEU A 7 -13.79 -9.67 -36.95
CA LEU A 7 -14.70 -9.05 -35.97
C LEU A 7 -14.40 -9.49 -34.54
N GLY A 8 -14.07 -10.77 -34.31
CA GLY A 8 -13.71 -11.27 -32.99
C GLY A 8 -12.39 -10.69 -32.45
N THR A 9 -11.38 -10.55 -33.31
CA THR A 9 -10.11 -9.88 -32.93
C THR A 9 -10.25 -8.39 -32.68
N GLU A 10 -11.08 -7.69 -33.47
CA GLU A 10 -11.34 -6.25 -33.25
C GLU A 10 -12.14 -6.01 -31.97
N TRP A 11 -13.15 -6.85 -31.69
CA TRP A 11 -13.88 -6.81 -30.42
C TRP A 11 -12.97 -7.04 -29.21
N LYS A 12 -12.09 -8.03 -29.28
CA LYS A 12 -11.15 -8.32 -28.19
C LYS A 12 -10.19 -7.16 -27.94
N LYS A 13 -9.65 -6.55 -29.01
CA LYS A 13 -8.78 -5.35 -28.91
C LYS A 13 -9.53 -4.15 -28.33
N ALA A 14 -10.78 -3.91 -28.74
CA ALA A 14 -11.60 -2.83 -28.21
C ALA A 14 -11.90 -3.03 -26.71
N GLN A 15 -12.16 -4.28 -26.30
CA GLN A 15 -12.39 -4.63 -24.90
C GLN A 15 -11.11 -4.49 -24.05
N GLU A 16 -9.96 -4.92 -24.56
CA GLU A 16 -8.66 -4.70 -23.90
C GLU A 16 -8.33 -3.21 -23.76
N LEU A 17 -8.60 -2.40 -24.80
CA LEU A 17 -8.41 -0.96 -24.77
C LEU A 17 -9.33 -0.28 -23.75
N LEU A 18 -10.60 -0.68 -23.70
CA LEU A 18 -11.58 -0.20 -22.70
C LEU A 18 -11.13 -0.53 -21.28
N GLN A 19 -10.70 -1.78 -21.03
CA GLN A 19 -10.18 -2.19 -19.73
C GLN A 19 -8.94 -1.39 -19.33
N ASN A 20 -7.99 -1.17 -20.26
CA ASN A 20 -6.80 -0.37 -19.99
C ASN A 20 -7.16 1.09 -19.71
N THR A 21 -8.12 1.67 -20.43
CA THR A 21 -8.58 3.04 -20.21
C THR A 21 -9.24 3.19 -18.84
N GLN A 22 -10.06 2.21 -18.43
CA GLN A 22 -10.65 2.19 -17.08
C GLN A 22 -9.59 2.08 -15.99
N LYS A 23 -8.59 1.19 -16.15
CA LYS A 23 -7.46 1.07 -15.23
C LYS A 23 -6.69 2.39 -15.11
N LEU A 24 -6.38 3.03 -16.24
CA LEU A 24 -5.71 4.33 -16.27
C LEU A 24 -6.53 5.43 -15.59
N SER A 25 -7.85 5.44 -15.78
CA SER A 25 -8.73 6.40 -15.11
C SER A 25 -8.71 6.24 -13.59
N VAL A 26 -8.75 5.01 -13.10
CA VAL A 26 -8.63 4.70 -11.65
C VAL A 26 -7.26 5.12 -11.12
N VAL A 27 -6.17 4.82 -11.84
CA VAL A 27 -4.82 5.27 -11.48
C VAL A 27 -4.73 6.79 -11.43
N GLY A 28 -5.34 7.49 -12.39
CA GLY A 28 -5.38 8.96 -12.40
C GLY A 28 -6.12 9.56 -11.21
N GLN A 29 -7.27 8.99 -10.83
CA GLN A 29 -8.00 9.41 -9.63
C GLN A 29 -7.21 9.14 -8.35
N LEU A 30 -6.58 7.96 -8.25
CA LEU A 30 -5.71 7.62 -7.11
C LEU A 30 -4.50 8.55 -7.04
N ALA A 31 -3.86 8.87 -8.16
CA ALA A 31 -2.72 9.78 -8.22
C ALA A 31 -3.09 11.19 -7.74
N ALA A 32 -4.27 11.70 -8.12
CA ALA A 32 -4.77 12.99 -7.64
C ALA A 32 -5.03 12.98 -6.12
N GLY A 33 -5.62 11.89 -5.60
CA GLY A 33 -5.81 11.69 -4.16
C GLY A 33 -4.49 11.65 -3.39
N VAL A 34 -3.53 10.85 -3.86
CA VAL A 34 -2.19 10.74 -3.27
C VAL A 34 -1.45 12.07 -3.29
N ALA A 35 -1.51 12.82 -4.40
CA ALA A 35 -0.90 14.14 -4.47
C ALA A 35 -1.51 15.11 -3.43
N HIS A 36 -2.82 15.05 -3.22
CA HIS A 36 -3.48 15.82 -2.18
C HIS A 36 -3.03 15.37 -0.78
N GLU A 37 -2.96 14.07 -0.52
CA GLU A 37 -2.55 13.52 0.76
C GLU A 37 -1.09 13.81 1.11
N ILE A 38 -0.18 13.86 0.14
CA ILE A 38 1.22 14.28 0.33
C ILE A 38 1.32 15.80 0.54
N ARG A 39 0.45 16.60 -0.09
CA ARG A 39 0.47 18.06 0.08
C ARG A 39 0.22 18.46 1.55
N ASN A 40 -0.62 17.72 2.27
CA ASN A 40 -0.96 17.98 3.67
C ASN A 40 0.26 17.97 4.62
N PRO A 41 1.03 16.87 4.76
CA PRO A 41 2.22 16.80 5.60
C PRO A 41 3.27 17.83 5.18
N ILE A 42 3.48 18.05 3.87
CA ILE A 42 4.39 19.09 3.38
C ILE A 42 3.97 20.49 3.86
N THR A 43 2.66 20.77 3.86
CA THR A 43 2.13 22.06 4.31
C THR A 43 2.33 22.23 5.81
N ALA A 44 2.08 21.18 6.60
CA ALA A 44 2.34 21.17 8.03
C ALA A 44 3.83 21.43 8.33
N ILE A 45 4.74 20.70 7.68
CA ILE A 45 6.20 20.88 7.81
C ILE A 45 6.60 22.32 7.50
N LYS A 46 6.10 22.90 6.39
CA LYS A 46 6.36 24.30 6.06
C LYS A 46 5.85 25.27 7.12
N GLY A 47 4.69 24.99 7.70
CA GLY A 47 4.13 25.76 8.82
C GLY A 47 5.04 25.77 10.04
N PHE A 48 5.53 24.59 10.46
CA PHE A 48 6.47 24.49 11.58
C PHE A 48 7.81 25.15 11.30
N ILE A 49 8.35 25.02 10.08
CA ILE A 49 9.56 25.75 9.66
C ILE A 49 9.34 27.26 9.76
N GLN A 50 8.15 27.76 9.40
CA GLN A 50 7.84 29.17 9.50
C GLN A 50 7.73 29.64 10.95
N LEU A 51 7.10 28.86 11.83
CA LEU A 51 7.03 29.14 13.26
C LEU A 51 8.43 29.19 13.89
N MET A 52 9.32 28.27 13.50
CA MET A 52 10.72 28.24 13.96
C MET A 52 11.53 29.47 13.54
N LYS A 53 11.18 30.10 12.42
CA LYS A 53 11.83 31.35 11.98
C LYS A 53 11.35 32.57 12.76
N THR A 54 10.15 32.51 13.33
CA THR A 54 9.54 33.62 14.08
C THR A 54 9.74 33.51 15.59
N ASP A 55 9.92 32.30 16.12
CA ASP A 55 10.14 32.07 17.55
C ASP A 55 11.62 32.30 17.94
N LEU A 56 11.85 32.99 19.07
CA LEU A 56 13.20 33.15 19.64
C LEU A 56 13.79 31.83 20.16
N VAL A 57 12.94 30.87 20.52
CA VAL A 57 13.34 29.56 21.05
C VAL A 57 12.62 28.46 20.29
N VAL A 58 13.40 27.63 19.59
CA VAL A 58 12.88 26.47 18.88
C VAL A 58 12.51 25.37 19.88
N LYS A 59 11.27 24.91 19.82
CA LYS A 59 10.77 23.80 20.64
C LYS A 59 11.11 22.46 20.00
N LYS A 60 11.55 21.49 20.82
CA LYS A 60 11.80 20.11 20.37
C LYS A 60 10.55 19.49 19.69
N GLU A 61 9.38 19.79 20.22
CA GLU A 61 8.09 19.30 19.72
C GLU A 61 7.85 19.65 18.23
N TYR A 62 8.38 20.77 17.74
CA TYR A 62 8.28 21.10 16.31
C TYR A 62 9.04 20.10 15.44
N PHE A 63 10.20 19.63 15.88
CA PHE A 63 10.96 18.59 15.18
C PHE A 63 10.26 17.24 15.24
N ASP A 64 9.70 16.88 16.39
CA ASP A 64 8.97 15.62 16.56
C ASP A 64 7.76 15.56 15.62
N ILE A 65 7.00 16.67 15.52
CA ILE A 65 5.86 16.78 14.59
C ILE A 65 6.34 16.71 13.13
N MET A 66 7.36 17.49 12.75
CA MET A 66 7.89 17.45 11.38
C MET A 66 8.39 16.06 11.00
N SER A 67 9.07 15.35 11.91
CA SER A 67 9.53 13.98 11.67
C SER A 67 8.36 13.03 11.45
N SER A 68 7.28 13.17 12.22
CA SER A 68 6.07 12.35 12.03
C SER A 68 5.40 12.58 10.67
N GLU A 69 5.37 13.83 10.19
CA GLU A 69 4.82 14.15 8.86
C GLU A 69 5.72 13.63 7.73
N ILE A 70 7.04 13.57 7.92
CA ILE A 70 7.97 12.92 6.97
C ILE A 70 7.68 11.41 6.90
N SER A 71 7.59 10.73 8.04
CA SER A 71 7.25 9.29 8.06
C SER A 71 5.89 9.00 7.43
N ARG A 72 4.92 9.92 7.58
CA ARG A 72 3.63 9.81 6.90
C ARG A 72 3.76 9.91 5.38
N ILE A 73 4.62 10.79 4.85
CA ILE A 73 4.90 10.86 3.41
C ILE A 73 5.52 9.54 2.92
N GLU A 74 6.47 8.97 3.67
CA GLU A 74 7.11 7.69 3.32
C GLU A 74 6.11 6.53 3.24
N LEU A 75 5.12 6.48 4.15
CA LEU A 75 4.04 5.50 4.11
C LEU A 75 3.19 5.65 2.84
N ILE A 76 2.74 6.87 2.52
CA ILE A 76 1.92 7.14 1.33
C ILE A 76 2.69 6.74 0.05
N LEU A 77 3.98 7.06 -0.02
CA LEU A 77 4.83 6.67 -1.15
C LEU A 77 4.99 5.15 -1.26
N SER A 78 5.12 4.46 -0.13
CA SER A 78 5.23 2.99 -0.11
C SER A 78 3.97 2.32 -0.63
N GLU A 79 2.80 2.82 -0.23
CA GLU A 79 1.50 2.33 -0.71
C GLU A 79 1.34 2.54 -2.22
N LEU A 80 1.77 3.70 -2.74
CA LEU A 80 1.73 3.98 -4.18
C LEU A 80 2.67 3.05 -4.97
N LEU A 81 3.86 2.75 -4.45
CA LEU A 81 4.82 1.85 -5.10
C LEU A 81 4.31 0.40 -5.17
N ILE A 82 3.52 -0.04 -4.18
CA ILE A 82 2.84 -1.35 -4.22
C ILE A 82 1.85 -1.38 -5.38
N LEU A 83 1.06 -0.33 -5.57
CA LEU A 83 0.09 -0.24 -6.68
C LEU A 83 0.76 -0.13 -8.06
N ALA A 84 1.92 0.53 -8.15
CA ALA A 84 2.63 0.78 -9.40
C ALA A 84 3.45 -0.41 -9.92
N LYS A 85 3.80 -1.38 -9.06
CA LYS A 85 4.55 -2.56 -9.50
C LYS A 85 3.67 -3.46 -10.36
N PRO A 86 4.07 -3.77 -11.62
CA PRO A 86 3.44 -4.84 -12.37
C PRO A 86 3.74 -6.15 -11.64
N HIS A 87 2.77 -6.64 -10.85
CA HIS A 87 2.90 -7.94 -10.23
C HIS A 87 2.72 -8.97 -11.34
N ALA A 88 3.83 -9.54 -11.82
CA ALA A 88 3.78 -10.89 -12.34
C ALA A 88 3.38 -11.75 -11.14
N ILE A 89 2.08 -12.03 -11.01
CA ILE A 89 1.56 -12.83 -9.91
C ILE A 89 2.05 -14.26 -10.13
N GLU A 90 3.18 -14.58 -9.51
CA GLU A 90 3.68 -15.93 -9.43
C GLU A 90 3.08 -16.57 -8.17
N PHE A 91 2.16 -17.51 -8.39
CA PHE A 91 1.60 -18.31 -7.32
C PHE A 91 2.60 -19.39 -6.92
N GLU A 92 2.93 -19.42 -5.63
CA GLU A 92 3.70 -20.51 -5.04
C GLU A 92 2.82 -21.25 -4.02
N LYS A 93 2.95 -22.58 -3.97
CA LYS A 93 2.35 -23.36 -2.88
C LYS A 93 3.15 -23.09 -1.61
N LYS A 94 2.51 -22.50 -0.60
CA LYS A 94 3.10 -22.31 0.72
C LYS A 94 2.26 -22.92 1.82
N ASP A 95 2.97 -23.36 2.85
CA ASP A 95 2.34 -23.78 4.09
C ASP A 95 1.94 -22.54 4.90
N VAL A 96 0.62 -22.37 5.05
CA VAL A 96 -0.01 -21.25 5.74
C VAL A 96 0.41 -21.21 7.20
N ARG A 97 0.65 -22.38 7.80
CA ARG A 97 1.05 -22.51 9.20
C ARG A 97 2.36 -21.80 9.45
N THR A 98 3.31 -21.87 8.51
CA THR A 98 4.60 -21.20 8.60
C THR A 98 4.45 -19.69 8.59
N ILE A 99 3.56 -19.17 7.74
CA ILE A 99 3.29 -17.73 7.65
C ILE A 99 2.60 -17.23 8.92
N LEU A 100 1.58 -17.97 9.40
CA LEU A 100 0.89 -17.63 10.63
C LEU A 100 1.83 -17.68 11.83
N ALA A 101 2.75 -18.64 11.91
CA ALA A 101 3.75 -18.69 12.97
C ALA A 101 4.67 -17.45 12.97
N GLN A 102 5.11 -16.99 11.79
CA GLN A 102 5.91 -15.76 11.66
C GLN A 102 5.13 -14.52 12.13
N VAL A 103 3.85 -14.42 11.75
CA VAL A 103 2.97 -13.32 12.17
C VAL A 103 2.75 -13.35 13.68
N ILE A 104 2.51 -14.52 14.26
CA ILE A 104 2.32 -14.67 15.72
C ILE A 104 3.59 -14.25 16.46
N THR A 105 4.76 -14.68 15.99
CA THR A 105 6.06 -14.29 16.57
C THR A 105 6.22 -12.76 16.58
N LEU A 106 5.82 -12.09 15.49
CA LEU A 106 5.87 -10.63 15.41
C LEU A 106 4.91 -9.95 16.42
N LEU A 107 3.78 -10.58 16.71
CA LEU A 107 2.74 -10.06 17.60
C LEU A 107 2.94 -10.44 19.08
N GLU A 108 3.81 -11.40 19.41
CA GLU A 108 4.02 -11.89 20.77
C GLU A 108 4.31 -10.76 21.77
N THR A 109 5.23 -9.86 21.44
CA THR A 109 5.58 -8.73 22.32
C THR A 109 4.38 -7.85 22.62
N GLN A 110 3.54 -7.58 21.61
CA GLN A 110 2.33 -6.76 21.77
C GLN A 110 1.26 -7.51 22.59
N ALA A 111 1.13 -8.82 22.38
CA ALA A 111 0.22 -9.67 23.12
C ALA A 111 0.58 -9.71 24.62
N ILE A 112 1.87 -9.87 24.95
CA ILE A 112 2.38 -9.83 26.32
C ILE A 112 2.08 -8.48 26.98
N MET A 113 2.42 -7.36 26.32
CA MET A 113 2.18 -6.02 26.89
C MET A 113 0.70 -5.74 27.16
N LYS A 114 -0.20 -6.34 26.38
CA LYS A 114 -1.65 -6.18 26.53
C LYS A 114 -2.30 -7.31 27.33
N ASN A 115 -1.51 -8.22 27.90
CA ASN A 115 -1.97 -9.40 28.61
C ASN A 115 -3.00 -10.23 27.81
N VAL A 116 -2.75 -10.39 26.51
CA VAL A 116 -3.55 -11.17 25.56
C VAL A 116 -2.84 -12.48 25.30
N GLN A 117 -3.59 -13.59 25.34
CA GLN A 117 -3.09 -14.91 24.95
C GLN A 117 -3.48 -15.22 23.51
N ILE A 118 -2.51 -15.67 22.70
CA ILE A 118 -2.74 -16.13 21.33
C ILE A 118 -2.72 -17.67 21.35
N THR A 119 -3.83 -18.30 20.99
CA THR A 119 -3.95 -19.75 20.85
C THR A 119 -4.09 -20.09 19.37
N THR A 120 -3.37 -21.11 18.89
CA THR A 120 -3.48 -21.59 17.51
C THR A 120 -4.02 -23.00 17.42
N GLU A 121 -5.00 -23.19 16.54
CA GLU A 121 -5.55 -24.50 16.20
C GLU A 121 -5.58 -24.62 14.66
N PHE A 122 -4.84 -25.59 14.12
CA PHE A 122 -4.77 -25.82 12.67
C PHE A 122 -5.32 -27.20 12.33
N GLN A 123 -6.26 -27.27 11.39
CA GLN A 123 -6.64 -28.54 10.77
C GLN A 123 -5.50 -29.08 9.89
N THR A 124 -5.28 -30.38 9.95
CA THR A 124 -4.25 -31.06 9.17
C THR A 124 -4.62 -30.97 7.68
N ALA A 125 -3.76 -30.33 6.87
CA ALA A 125 -3.84 -30.16 5.41
C ALA A 125 -4.54 -28.90 4.83
N MET A 126 -4.23 -27.70 5.34
CA MET A 126 -4.44 -26.46 4.56
C MET A 126 -3.15 -26.02 3.86
N SER A 127 -3.12 -26.15 2.53
CA SER A 127 -2.14 -25.47 1.67
C SER A 127 -2.86 -24.34 0.94
N LEU A 128 -2.39 -23.10 1.09
CA LEU A 128 -2.90 -21.97 0.30
C LEU A 128 -1.94 -21.66 -0.85
N LEU A 129 -2.51 -21.32 -2.00
CA LEU A 129 -1.79 -20.67 -3.08
C LEU A 129 -1.68 -19.19 -2.72
N ILE A 130 -0.46 -18.69 -2.58
CA ILE A 130 -0.22 -17.30 -2.21
C ILE A 130 0.56 -16.64 -3.35
N SER A 131 0.09 -15.47 -3.77
CA SER A 131 0.78 -14.60 -4.71
C SER A 131 1.95 -13.92 -4.02
N ARG A 132 3.13 -13.93 -4.64
CA ARG A 132 4.31 -13.21 -4.14
C ARG A 132 4.26 -11.71 -4.46
#